data_AF-A0A257V139-F1
#
_entry.id   AF-A0A257V139-F1
#
_cell.length_a   1.000
_cell.length_b   1.000
_cell.length_c   1.000
_cell.angle_alpha   90.00
_cell.angle_beta   90.00
_cell.angle_gamma   90.00
#
_symmetry.space_group_name_H-M   'P 1'
#
loop_
_entity.id
_entity.type
_entity.pdbx_description
1 polymer ?
#
loop_
_entity_poly.entity_id
_entity_poly.type
_entity_poly.pdbx_seq_one_letter_code
_entity_poly.pdbx_strand_id
1 'polypeptide(L)' 'MDTNDILNALGLDAVNAGACARGWIDDTKGSELASLGPATGQVIAKVRQADAAAYERVAATAYETFLDWR' A
#
# COMPACT_ATOMS: atom_id res chain seq x y z
N MET A 1 -19.79 12.75 -9.87
CA MET A 1 -18.38 12.66 -9.46
C MET A 1 -17.83 11.41 -10.12
N ASP A 2 -16.78 11.53 -10.91
CA ASP A 2 -16.17 10.36 -11.55
C ASP A 2 -15.45 9.52 -10.49
N THR A 3 -15.38 8.20 -10.69
CA THR A 3 -14.67 7.29 -9.78
C THR A 3 -13.18 7.67 -9.68
N ASN A 4 -12.58 8.10 -10.79
CA ASN A 4 -11.19 8.56 -10.81
C ASN A 4 -10.97 9.81 -9.96
N ASP A 5 -11.94 10.73 -9.90
CA ASP A 5 -11.84 11.92 -9.05
C ASP A 5 -11.75 11.54 -7.57
N ILE A 6 -12.50 10.52 -7.16
CA ILE A 6 -12.48 10.01 -5.78
C ILE A 6 -11.14 9.35 -5.46
N LEU A 7 -10.61 8.51 -6.38
CA LEU A 7 -9.32 7.86 -6.19
C LEU A 7 -8.18 8.89 -6.08
N ASN A 8 -8.19 9.90 -6.95
CA ASN A 8 -7.22 10.98 -6.92
C ASN A 8 -7.33 11.80 -5.61
N ALA A 9 -8.54 12.08 -5.14
CA ALA A 9 -8.75 12.78 -3.87
C ALA A 9 -8.25 11.98 -2.65
N LEU A 10 -8.20 10.65 -2.74
CA LEU A 10 -7.63 9.76 -1.73
C LEU A 10 -6.11 9.58 -1.89
N GLY A 11 -5.49 10.16 -2.92
CA GLY A 11 -4.06 10.01 -3.22
C GLY A 11 -3.70 8.63 -3.76
N LEU A 12 -4.62 7.96 -4.46
CA LEU A 12 -4.39 6.65 -5.06
C LEU A 12 -3.97 6.78 -6.52
N ASP A 13 -2.89 6.07 -6.85
CA ASP A 13 -2.36 5.93 -8.21
C ASP A 13 -2.81 4.61 -8.85
N ALA A 14 -2.43 4.40 -10.12
CA ALA A 14 -2.65 3.12 -10.81
C ALA A 14 -1.95 1.94 -10.13
N VAL A 15 -0.77 2.18 -9.52
CA VAL A 15 -0.02 1.21 -8.71
C VAL A 15 0.41 1.88 -7.42
N ASN A 16 -0.01 1.33 -6.28
CA ASN A 16 0.20 1.90 -4.96
C ASN A 16 1.17 1.04 -4.15
N ALA A 17 1.94 1.65 -3.25
CA ALA A 17 2.77 0.90 -2.30
C ALA A 17 1.89 0.10 -1.33
N GLY A 18 2.20 -1.19 -1.15
CA GLY A 18 1.48 -2.08 -0.24
C GLY A 18 2.06 -2.18 1.16
N ALA A 19 3.15 -1.48 1.44
CA ALA A 19 3.81 -1.48 2.74
C ALA A 19 4.10 -0.05 3.19
N CYS A 20 3.93 0.22 4.48
CA CYS A 20 4.16 1.53 5.09
C CYS A 20 4.78 1.36 6.48
N ALA A 21 5.81 2.15 6.77
CA ALA A 21 6.44 2.28 8.08
C ALA A 21 6.36 3.75 8.54
N ARG A 22 7.46 4.51 8.52
CA ARG A 22 7.46 5.98 8.68
C ARG A 22 7.10 6.73 7.37
N GLY A 23 6.34 6.07 6.50
CA GLY A 23 6.09 6.47 5.12
C GLY A 23 5.91 5.24 4.23
N TRP A 24 5.38 5.46 3.02
CA TRP A 24 5.22 4.42 2.02
C TRP A 24 6.58 3.83 1.59
N ILE A 25 6.62 2.52 1.40
CA ILE A 25 7.81 1.79 0.96
C ILE A 25 7.64 1.47 -0.52
N ASP A 26 8.26 2.28 -1.38
CA ASP A 26 8.09 2.20 -2.84
C ASP A 26 9.09 1.24 -3.54
N ASP A 27 10.14 0.83 -2.83
CA ASP A 27 11.25 0.03 -3.37
C ASP A 27 11.05 -1.49 -3.27
N THR A 28 9.89 -1.92 -2.77
CA THR A 28 9.50 -3.33 -2.64
C THR A 28 9.60 -4.09 -3.97
N LYS A 29 9.96 -5.38 -3.88
CA LYS A 29 10.03 -6.32 -5.00
C LYS A 29 8.89 -7.34 -4.99
N GLY A 30 7.86 -7.12 -4.18
CA GLY A 30 6.68 -7.97 -4.17
C GLY A 30 5.87 -7.82 -5.46
N SER A 31 5.04 -8.83 -5.74
CA SER A 31 4.19 -8.83 -6.93
C SER A 31 3.08 -7.77 -6.84
N GLU A 32 2.63 -7.28 -8.00
CA GLU A 32 1.46 -6.43 -8.07
C GLU A 32 0.18 -7.26 -7.94
N LEU A 33 -0.71 -6.85 -7.03
CA LEU A 33 -2.03 -7.42 -6.84
C LEU A 33 -3.09 -6.45 -7.36
N ALA A 34 -3.97 -6.91 -8.25
CA ALA A 34 -5.07 -6.11 -8.76
C ALA A 34 -6.26 -6.12 -7.79
N SER A 35 -6.78 -4.95 -7.47
CA SER A 35 -8.05 -4.78 -6.75
C SER A 35 -9.19 -4.69 -7.76
N LEU A 36 -10.16 -5.60 -7.67
CA LEU A 36 -11.27 -5.71 -8.62
C LEU A 36 -12.56 -5.19 -7.98
N GLY A 37 -13.34 -4.43 -8.74
CA GLY A 37 -14.68 -4.01 -8.32
C GLY A 37 -15.64 -5.20 -8.29
N PRO A 38 -16.33 -5.48 -7.16
CA PRO A 38 -17.19 -6.67 -7.06
C PRO A 38 -18.42 -6.62 -7.96
N ALA A 39 -18.86 -5.42 -8.37
CA ALA A 39 -20.01 -5.24 -9.26
C ALA A 39 -19.68 -5.42 -10.75
N THR A 40 -18.44 -5.14 -11.17
CA THR A 40 -18.04 -5.10 -12.59
C THR A 40 -16.93 -6.08 -12.95
N GLY A 41 -16.19 -6.59 -11.95
CA GLY A 41 -14.97 -7.37 -12.15
C GLY A 41 -13.81 -6.56 -12.73
N GLN A 42 -13.97 -5.25 -12.93
CA GLN A 42 -12.94 -4.38 -13.53
C GLN A 42 -11.89 -4.00 -12.50
N VAL A 43 -10.66 -3.78 -12.96
CA VAL A 43 -9.55 -3.32 -12.12
C VAL A 43 -9.80 -1.88 -11.68
N ILE A 44 -9.75 -1.64 -10.37
CA ILE A 44 -9.79 -0.30 -9.77
C ILE A 44 -8.38 0.29 -9.79
N ALA A 45 -7.44 -0.42 -9.18
CA ALA A 45 -6.01 -0.09 -9.11
C ALA A 45 -5.22 -1.35 -8.72
N LYS A 46 -3.89 -1.24 -8.67
CA LYS A 46 -3.01 -2.29 -8.15
C LYS A 46 -2.27 -1.84 -6.91
N VAL A 47 -1.83 -2.83 -6.13
CA VAL A 47 -0.94 -2.65 -4.97
C VAL A 47 0.32 -3.47 -5.20
N ARG A 48 1.49 -2.86 -5.06
CA ARG A 48 2.76 -3.60 -5.02
C ARG A 48 2.96 -4.16 -3.62
N GLN A 49 2.88 -5.47 -3.49
CA GLN A 49 2.88 -6.14 -2.18
C GLN A 49 4.21 -5.99 -1.46
N ALA A 50 4.17 -6.10 -0.13
CA ALA A 50 5.37 -6.20 0.68
C ALA A 50 6.18 -7.44 0.29
N ASP A 51 7.50 -7.30 0.19
CA ASP A 51 8.42 -8.43 0.22
C ASP A 51 8.92 -8.67 1.65
N ALA A 52 9.75 -9.70 1.84
CA ALA A 52 10.31 -10.03 3.14
C ALA A 52 11.11 -8.87 3.75
N ALA A 53 11.86 -8.11 2.93
CA ALA A 53 12.66 -6.99 3.42
C ALA A 53 11.78 -5.83 3.91
N ALA A 54 10.71 -5.54 3.18
CA ALA A 54 9.71 -4.54 3.56
C ALA A 54 8.97 -4.95 4.84
N TYR A 55 8.60 -6.23 4.98
CA TYR A 55 7.99 -6.76 6.19
C TYR A 55 8.88 -6.53 7.41
N GLU A 56 10.16 -6.94 7.35
CA GLU A 56 11.10 -6.77 8.46
C GLU A 56 11.28 -5.29 8.82
N ARG A 57 11.38 -4.40 7.82
CA ARG A 57 11.46 -2.96 8.05
C ARG A 57 10.24 -2.42 8.80
N VAL A 58 9.03 -2.84 8.40
CA VAL A 58 7.78 -2.42 9.05
C VAL A 58 7.73 -2.94 10.49
N ALA A 59 8.01 -4.23 10.71
CA ALA A 59 7.99 -4.84 12.02
C ALA A 59 8.99 -4.20 12.99
N ALA A 60 10.23 -3.97 12.54
CA ALA A 60 11.27 -3.32 13.34
C ALA A 60 10.88 -1.87 13.69
N THR A 61 10.39 -1.10 12.71
CA THR A 61 9.97 0.30 12.94
C THR A 61 8.80 0.38 13.92
N ALA A 62 7.84 -0.54 13.82
CA ALA A 62 6.71 -0.60 14.74
C ALA A 62 7.17 -0.93 16.18
N TYR A 63 8.10 -1.87 16.32
CA TYR A 63 8.68 -2.20 17.63
C TYR A 63 9.42 -1.01 18.25
N GLU A 64 10.30 -0.35 17.49
CA GLU A 64 11.02 0.84 17.96
C GLU A 64 10.06 1.96 18.38
N THR A 65 9.05 2.24 17.56
CA THR A 65 8.05 3.28 17.85
C THR A 65 7.24 2.95 19.10
N PHE A 66 6.94 1.67 19.34
CA PHE A 66 6.25 1.25 20.54
C PHE A 66 7.07 1.50 21.83
N LEU A 67 8.38 1.32 21.78
CA LEU A 67 9.25 1.58 22.94
C LEU A 67 9.21 3.04 23.39
N ASP A 68 9.07 3.97 22.44
CA ASP A 68 8.93 5.41 22.70
C ASP A 68 7.51 5.80 23.12
N TRP A 69 6.49 5.04 22.66
CA TRP A 69 5.08 5.37 22.87
C TRP A 69 4.50 4.88 24.20
N ARG A 70 4.94 3.72 24.69
CA ARG A 70 4.41 3.06 25.90
C ARG A 70 4.66 3.85 27.19
#